data_AF-A0A949Q8V1-F1
#
_entry.id   AF-A0A949Q8V1-F1
#
_cell.length_a   1.000
_cell.length_b   1.000
_cell.length_c   1.000
_cell.angle_alpha   90.00
_cell.angle_beta   90.00
_cell.angle_gamma   90.00
#
_symmetry.space_group_name_H-M   'P 1'
#
loop_
_entity.id
_entity.type
_entity.pdbx_description
1 polymer ?
#
loop_
_entity_poly.entity_id
_entity_poly.type
_entity_poly.pdbx_seq_one_letter_code
_entity_poly.pdbx_strand_id
1 'polypeptide(L)' 'GRMPKGITPQIGPDATGVGWVYQYALLAKDKTLAELRSIQDWYVRYQLTKAHGVAEVASIGGFVQTYQVT' A
#
# COMPACT_ATOMS: atom_id res chain seq x y z
N GLY A 1 4.01 -12.57 -26.43
CA GLY A 1 2.62 -12.10 -26.65
C GLY A 1 2.59 -10.60 -26.44
N ARG A 2 1.95 -9.84 -27.33
CA ARG A 2 1.85 -8.38 -27.20
C ARG A 2 0.69 -8.04 -26.26
N MET A 3 0.97 -7.35 -25.17
CA MET A 3 -0.06 -6.84 -24.27
C MET A 3 -0.80 -5.65 -24.91
N PRO A 4 -2.09 -5.45 -24.60
CA PRO A 4 -2.82 -4.23 -24.92
C PRO A 4 -2.09 -2.96 -24.47
N LYS A 5 -2.34 -1.85 -25.18
CA LYS A 5 -1.78 -0.54 -24.81
C LYS A 5 -2.25 -0.14 -23.40
N GLY A 6 -1.34 0.38 -22.59
CA GLY A 6 -1.63 0.85 -21.22
C GLY A 6 -1.43 -0.20 -20.13
N ILE A 7 -1.11 -1.46 -20.48
CA ILE A 7 -0.79 -2.49 -19.48
C ILE A 7 0.70 -2.46 -19.17
N THR A 8 1.03 -2.26 -17.90
CA THR A 8 2.38 -2.43 -17.37
C THR A 8 2.40 -3.67 -16.48
N PRO A 9 3.01 -4.79 -16.89
CA PRO A 9 3.13 -5.96 -16.04
C PRO A 9 4.01 -5.62 -14.84
N GLN A 10 3.65 -6.15 -13.67
CA GLN A 10 4.43 -5.99 -12.46
C GLN A 10 4.88 -7.35 -11.92
N ILE A 11 6.09 -7.39 -11.39
CA ILE A 11 6.64 -8.56 -10.71
C ILE A 11 6.22 -8.48 -9.24
N GLY A 12 5.80 -9.61 -8.68
CA GLY A 12 5.44 -9.70 -7.26
C GLY A 12 6.64 -9.45 -6.34
N PRO A 13 6.40 -9.22 -5.05
CA PRO A 13 7.46 -9.03 -4.08
C PRO A 13 8.34 -10.28 -3.94
N ASP A 14 9.58 -10.09 -3.49
CA ASP A 14 10.50 -11.19 -3.15
C ASP A 14 10.10 -11.83 -1.80
N ALA A 15 8.91 -12.45 -1.78
CA ALA A 15 8.28 -13.04 -0.61
C ALA A 15 7.55 -14.34 -0.97
N THR A 16 7.35 -15.20 0.02
CA THR A 16 6.54 -16.43 -0.09
C THR A 16 5.12 -16.18 0.40
N GLY A 17 4.19 -17.12 0.15
CA GLY A 17 2.81 -17.04 0.62
C GLY A 17 2.64 -17.02 2.16
N VAL A 18 3.69 -17.33 2.92
CA VAL A 18 3.72 -17.24 4.40
C VAL A 18 4.43 -15.98 4.92
N GLY A 19 4.83 -15.07 4.03
CA GLY A 19 5.59 -13.85 4.36
C GLY A 19 4.81 -12.75 5.09
N TRP A 20 3.54 -12.97 5.43
CA TRP A 20 2.70 -12.03 6.19
C TRP A 20 3.04 -12.07 7.68
N VAL A 21 4.15 -11.44 8.05
CA VAL A 21 4.74 -11.54 9.40
C VAL A 21 4.17 -10.55 10.40
N TYR A 22 3.60 -9.43 9.95
CA TYR A 22 3.07 -8.39 10.82
C TYR A 22 1.88 -7.66 10.21
N GLN A 23 0.81 -7.48 10.99
CA GLN A 23 -0.42 -6.80 10.60
C GLN A 23 -0.75 -5.71 11.62
N TYR A 24 -1.15 -4.54 11.15
CA TYR A 24 -1.51 -3.40 11.99
C TYR A 24 -2.65 -2.59 11.37
N ALA A 25 -3.25 -1.73 12.18
CA ALA A 25 -4.25 -0.75 11.75
C ALA A 25 -3.86 0.65 12.23
N LEU A 26 -4.10 1.65 11.38
CA LEU A 26 -4.00 3.05 11.79
C LEU A 26 -5.35 3.50 12.36
N LEU A 27 -5.35 4.01 13.59
CA LEU A 27 -6.53 4.48 14.31
C LEU A 27 -6.35 5.94 14.70
N ALA A 28 -7.36 6.77 14.44
CA ALA A 28 -7.43 8.15 14.91
C ALA A 28 -8.89 8.56 15.08
N LYS A 29 -9.18 9.35 16.13
CA LYS A 29 -10.53 9.86 16.41
C LYS A 29 -10.95 10.95 15.42
N ASP A 30 -10.00 11.80 15.04
CA ASP A 30 -10.25 13.02 14.27
C ASP A 30 -9.66 12.94 12.85
N LYS A 31 -9.69 11.74 12.23
CA LYS A 31 -9.26 11.53 10.84
C LYS A 31 -10.21 10.62 10.09
N THR A 32 -10.41 10.93 8.83
CA THR A 32 -11.14 10.09 7.88
C THR A 32 -10.30 8.90 7.42
N LEU A 33 -10.97 7.87 6.89
CA LEU A 33 -10.29 6.72 6.28
C LEU A 33 -9.41 7.10 5.08
N ALA A 34 -9.72 8.19 4.38
CA ALA A 34 -8.92 8.69 3.28
C ALA A 34 -7.60 9.33 3.76
N GLU A 35 -7.66 10.09 4.85
CA GLU A 35 -6.46 10.65 5.48
C GLU A 35 -5.58 9.56 6.09
N LEU A 36 -6.18 8.58 6.78
CA LEU A 36 -5.44 7.44 7.32
C LEU A 36 -4.77 6.62 6.22
N ARG A 37 -5.46 6.38 5.10
CA ARG A 37 -4.88 5.72 3.93
C ARG A 37 -3.73 6.51 3.32
N SER A 38 -3.86 7.83 3.27
CA SER A 38 -2.80 8.72 2.78
C SER A 38 -1.57 8.67 3.69
N ILE A 39 -1.75 8.70 5.01
CA ILE A 39 -0.65 8.54 5.99
C ILE A 39 0.02 7.17 5.84
N GLN A 40 -0.77 6.11 5.68
CA GLN A 40 -0.24 4.77 5.44
C GLN A 40 0.66 4.73 4.20
N ASP A 41 0.17 5.21 3.06
CA ASP A 41 0.84 5.05 1.77
C ASP A 41 2.04 5.97 1.59
N TRP A 42 2.00 7.16 2.20
CA TRP A 42 3.00 8.24 2.01
C TRP A 42 3.94 8.48 3.19
N TYR A 43 3.69 7.87 4.35
CA TYR A 43 4.58 8.01 5.51
C TYR A 43 4.96 6.66 6.10
N VAL A 44 3.98 5.90 6.62
CA VAL A 44 4.25 4.67 7.39
C VAL A 44 4.96 3.61 6.53
N ARG A 45 4.43 3.36 5.32
CA ARG A 45 4.98 2.39 4.38
C ARG A 45 6.47 2.62 4.10
N TYR A 46 6.89 3.86 3.90
CA TYR A 46 8.29 4.18 3.61
C TYR A 46 9.21 3.92 4.79
N GLN A 47 8.74 4.09 6.03
CA GLN A 47 9.58 3.79 7.20
C GLN A 47 9.71 2.28 7.41
N LEU A 48 8.63 1.52 7.22
CA LEU A 48 8.65 0.06 7.38
C LEU A 48 9.43 -0.64 6.26
N THR A 49 9.35 -0.16 5.02
CA THR A 49 10.09 -0.73 3.88
C THR A 49 11.62 -0.57 4.03
N LYS A 50 12.08 0.36 4.88
CA LYS A 50 13.52 0.52 5.17
C LYS A 50 14.07 -0.54 6.12
N ALA A 51 13.22 -1.26 6.85
CA ALA A 51 13.68 -2.28 7.77
C ALA A 51 14.32 -3.44 7.01
N HIS A 52 15.47 -3.90 7.49
CA HIS A 52 16.20 -5.00 6.86
C HIS A 52 15.32 -6.28 6.82
N GLY A 53 15.22 -6.89 5.65
CA GLY A 53 14.42 -8.11 5.44
C GLY A 53 12.94 -7.89 5.12
N VAL A 54 12.48 -6.64 5.01
CA VAL A 54 11.11 -6.34 4.55
C VAL A 54 11.09 -6.27 3.02
N ALA A 55 10.44 -7.25 2.39
CA ALA A 55 10.24 -7.28 0.94
C ALA A 55 9.09 -6.39 0.47
N GLU A 56 8.02 -6.27 1.28
CA GLU A 56 6.84 -5.47 0.94
C GLU A 56 6.09 -5.03 2.20
N VAL A 57 5.38 -3.90 2.09
CA VAL A 57 4.36 -3.46 3.02
C VAL A 57 3.07 -3.18 2.23
N ALA A 58 2.13 -4.13 2.27
CA ALA A 58 0.88 -4.06 1.55
C ALA A 58 -0.20 -3.26 2.33
N SER A 59 -0.87 -2.34 1.66
CA SER A 59 -1.99 -1.57 2.24
C SER A 59 -3.31 -2.30 2.01
N ILE A 60 -4.08 -2.52 3.09
CA ILE A 60 -5.41 -3.15 3.04
C ILE A 60 -6.47 -2.14 3.52
N GLY A 61 -7.53 -1.96 2.74
CA GLY A 61 -8.65 -1.05 3.07
C GLY A 61 -8.32 0.45 2.92
N GLY A 62 -9.17 1.29 3.50
CA GLY A 62 -9.12 2.75 3.37
C GLY A 62 -9.55 3.26 1.99
N PHE A 63 -9.60 4.59 1.82
CA PHE A 63 -9.96 5.23 0.55
C PHE A 63 -8.76 5.97 -0.03
N VAL A 64 -8.39 5.65 -1.27
CA VAL A 64 -7.39 6.43 -2.00
C VAL A 64 -8.05 7.72 -2.44
N GLN A 65 -7.46 8.86 -2.08
CA GLN A 65 -8.01 10.17 -2.48
C GLN A 65 -7.97 10.32 -4.00
N THR A 66 -9.11 10.65 -4.58
CA THR A 66 -9.27 10.94 -6.00
C THR A 66 -9.96 12.30 -6.17
N TYR A 67 -9.53 13.05 -7.16
CA TYR A 67 -10.20 14.29 -7.58
C TYR A 67 -11.10 13.96 -8.76
N GLN A 68 -12.41 13.95 -8.54
CA GLN A 68 -13.39 13.82 -9.62
C GLN A 68 -13.87 15.22 -10.02
N VAL A 69 -13.51 15.65 -11.23
CA VAL A 69 -14.11 16.83 -11.86
C VAL A 69 -15.42 16.38 -12.50
N THR A 70 -16.53 17.05 -12.17
CA THR A 70 -17.85 16.81 -12.78
C THR A 70 -18.20 17.96 -13.70
#